data_AF-A0A243RVS8-F1
#
_entry.id   AF-A0A243RVS8-F1
#
_cell.length_a   1.000
_cell.length_b   1.000
_cell.length_c   1.000
_cell.angle_alpha   90.00
_cell.angle_beta   90.00
_cell.angle_gamma   90.00
#
_symmetry.space_group_name_H-M   'P 1'
#
loop_
_entity.id
_entity.type
_entity.pdbx_description
1 polymer ?
#
loop_
_entity_poly.entity_id
_entity_poly.type
_entity_poly.pdbx_seq_one_letter_code
_entity_poly.pdbx_strand_id
1 'polypeptide(L)'
;MLLDVAVVECDSHAWERDAAANPPTWLTKPCPAWCTEQHRGGDHPDDRQHTSVIHSTDLLTMDFENFGSPTKPEHRPVSLMTDLVQGHLEAEPRICLNDSTDKGTSYYLSLAEAEEIAAHLLQLVAAGRGRTAHQGEDAA
;
A
#
# COMPACT_ATOMS: atom_id res chain seq x y z
N MET A 1 12.34 2.07 -7.74
CA MET A 1 13.67 2.13 -7.07
C MET A 1 14.63 3.00 -7.89
N LEU A 2 15.20 4.07 -7.32
CA LEU A 2 16.40 4.70 -7.89
C LEU A 2 17.57 3.76 -7.60
N LEU A 3 18.31 3.35 -8.63
CA LEU A 3 19.54 2.59 -8.43
C LEU A 3 20.47 3.38 -7.50
N ASP A 4 21.13 2.69 -6.59
CA ASP A 4 22.13 3.29 -5.71
C ASP A 4 23.23 3.95 -6.56
N VAL A 5 23.68 5.16 -6.19
CA VAL A 5 24.66 5.94 -6.97
C VAL A 5 25.94 5.14 -7.20
N ALA A 6 26.32 4.29 -6.24
CA ALA A 6 27.46 3.38 -6.36
C ALA A 6 27.31 2.31 -7.47
N VAL A 7 26.07 1.88 -7.76
CA VAL A 7 25.74 0.92 -8.83
C VAL A 7 25.73 1.60 -10.20
N VAL A 8 25.36 2.88 -10.25
CA VAL A 8 25.30 3.67 -11.50
C VAL A 8 26.70 3.91 -12.07
N GLU A 9 27.69 4.21 -11.24
CA GLU A 9 29.03 4.65 -11.68
C GLU A 9 30.07 3.51 -11.85
N CYS A 10 29.73 2.27 -11.49
CA CYS A 10 30.66 1.15 -11.55
C CYS A 10 30.43 0.25 -12.78
N ASP A 11 31.45 0.08 -13.63
CA ASP A 11 31.36 -0.73 -14.87
C ASP A 11 31.05 -2.21 -14.62
N SER A 12 31.34 -2.74 -13.42
CA SER A 12 31.00 -4.11 -13.06
C SER A 12 29.49 -4.37 -12.84
N HIS A 13 28.68 -3.30 -12.80
CA HIS A 13 27.21 -3.39 -12.65
C HIS A 13 26.48 -3.07 -13.96
N ALA A 14 27.17 -3.07 -15.10
CA ALA A 14 26.58 -2.74 -16.40
C ALA A 14 25.32 -3.58 -16.72
N TRP A 15 25.30 -4.85 -16.34
CA TRP A 15 24.16 -5.74 -16.55
C TRP A 15 22.94 -5.38 -15.69
N GLU A 16 23.13 -4.85 -14.47
CA GLU A 16 22.05 -4.37 -13.60
C GLU A 16 21.44 -3.07 -14.17
N ARG A 17 22.29 -2.20 -14.71
CA ARG A 17 21.84 -0.97 -15.39
C ARG A 17 21.05 -1.30 -16.66
N ASP A 18 21.54 -2.25 -17.47
CA ASP A 18 20.84 -2.69 -18.69
C ASP A 18 19.51 -3.37 -18.34
N ALA A 19 19.47 -4.21 -17.31
CA ALA A 19 18.23 -4.83 -16.83
C ALA A 19 17.21 -3.76 -16.36
N ALA A 20 17.65 -2.74 -15.63
CA ALA A 20 16.80 -1.65 -15.19
C ALA A 20 16.31 -0.74 -16.34
N ALA A 21 17.07 -0.62 -17.43
CA ALA A 21 16.69 0.15 -18.61
C ALA A 21 15.74 -0.60 -19.56
N ASN A 22 15.69 -1.94 -19.45
CA ASN A 22 14.89 -2.77 -20.32
C ASN A 22 13.39 -2.77 -19.95
N PRO A 23 12.48 -2.94 -20.94
CA PRO A 23 11.07 -3.09 -20.67
C PRO A 23 10.78 -4.34 -19.81
N PRO A 24 9.72 -4.32 -18.99
CA PRO A 24 9.38 -5.43 -18.09
C PRO A 24 8.85 -6.63 -18.87
N THR A 25 9.74 -7.54 -19.28
CA THR A 25 9.37 -8.75 -20.03
C THR A 25 8.50 -9.73 -19.23
N TRP A 26 8.53 -9.62 -17.90
CA TRP A 26 7.68 -10.37 -16.98
C TRP A 26 6.22 -9.86 -16.97
N LEU A 27 5.98 -8.62 -17.42
CA LEU A 27 4.66 -8.02 -17.45
C LEU A 27 3.96 -8.35 -18.78
N THR A 28 3.12 -9.38 -18.76
CA THR A 28 2.46 -9.92 -19.97
C THR A 28 1.14 -9.23 -20.32
N LYS A 29 0.60 -8.41 -19.41
CA LYS A 29 -0.64 -7.66 -19.59
C LYS A 29 -0.40 -6.17 -19.29
N PRO A 30 -1.18 -5.25 -19.89
CA PRO A 30 -1.10 -3.85 -19.52
C PRO A 30 -1.35 -3.65 -18.02
N CYS A 31 -0.75 -2.61 -17.44
CA CYS A 31 -1.04 -2.23 -16.07
C CYS A 31 -2.52 -1.88 -15.89
N PRO A 32 -3.13 -2.24 -14.75
CA PRO A 32 -4.42 -1.69 -14.37
C PRO A 32 -4.36 -0.15 -14.31
N ALA A 33 -5.48 0.53 -14.61
CA ALA A 33 -5.52 1.99 -14.66
C ALA A 33 -5.21 2.69 -13.31
N TRP A 34 -5.33 1.96 -12.20
CA TRP A 34 -5.00 2.44 -10.85
C TRP A 34 -3.52 2.26 -10.49
N CYS A 35 -2.75 1.49 -11.26
CA CYS A 35 -1.35 1.22 -10.98
C CYS A 35 -0.51 2.49 -11.17
N THR A 36 0.26 2.86 -10.15
CA THR A 36 1.12 4.05 -10.17
C THR A 36 2.60 3.76 -10.42
N GLU A 37 2.99 2.48 -10.41
CA GLU A 37 4.38 2.07 -10.57
C GLU A 37 4.90 2.16 -12.01
N GLN A 38 6.20 2.45 -12.12
CA GLN A 38 6.94 2.34 -13.36
C GLN A 38 7.74 1.03 -13.37
N HIS A 39 7.12 -0.02 -13.93
CA HIS A 39 7.72 -1.36 -14.04
C HIS A 39 8.90 -1.41 -15.00
N ARG A 40 9.95 -2.12 -14.61
CA ARG A 40 11.21 -2.31 -15.36
C ARG A 40 11.58 -3.79 -15.44
N GLY A 41 12.38 -4.16 -16.44
CA GLY A 41 12.87 -5.53 -16.62
C GLY A 41 13.65 -6.06 -15.42
N GLY A 42 14.40 -5.18 -14.77
CA GLY A 42 15.24 -5.48 -13.61
C GLY A 42 14.52 -5.50 -12.26
N ASP A 43 13.20 -5.31 -12.21
CA ASP A 43 12.48 -5.33 -10.93
C ASP A 43 12.64 -6.70 -10.25
N HIS A 44 12.99 -6.64 -8.95
CA HIS A 44 13.17 -7.82 -8.12
C HIS A 44 11.87 -8.64 -8.12
N PRO A 45 11.90 -9.99 -8.09
CA PRO A 45 10.69 -10.80 -8.12
C PRO A 45 9.62 -10.39 -7.10
N ASP A 46 10.02 -9.97 -5.90
CA ASP A 46 9.10 -9.51 -4.85
C ASP A 46 8.48 -8.14 -5.14
N ASP A 47 9.11 -7.32 -5.98
CA ASP A 47 8.62 -6.01 -6.41
C ASP A 47 7.73 -6.10 -7.66
N ARG A 48 7.55 -7.29 -8.26
CA ARG A 48 6.74 -7.51 -9.47
C ARG A 48 5.25 -7.53 -9.17
N GLN A 49 4.75 -6.38 -8.72
CA GLN A 49 3.37 -6.15 -8.34
C GLN A 49 2.93 -4.74 -8.76
N HIS A 50 1.65 -4.60 -9.08
CA HIS A 50 0.99 -3.32 -9.21
C HIS A 50 0.67 -2.75 -7.83
N THR A 51 0.90 -1.46 -7.62
CA THR A 51 0.46 -0.73 -6.42
C THR A 51 -0.34 0.52 -6.83
N SER A 52 -1.30 0.93 -6.02
CA SER A 52 -2.01 2.20 -6.22
C SER A 52 -1.36 3.34 -5.44
N VAL A 53 -1.96 4.52 -5.54
CA VAL A 53 -1.76 5.57 -4.53
C VAL A 53 -2.07 5.02 -3.14
N ILE A 54 -1.29 5.48 -2.16
CA ILE A 54 -1.51 5.16 -0.75
C ILE A 54 -2.41 6.25 -0.14
N HIS A 55 -3.51 5.83 0.48
CA HIS A 55 -4.29 6.68 1.37
C HIS A 55 -3.78 6.53 2.80
N SER A 56 -3.77 7.62 3.56
CA SER A 56 -3.25 7.65 4.93
C SER A 56 -4.19 8.43 5.85
N THR A 57 -4.44 7.90 7.04
CA THR A 57 -5.26 8.53 8.09
C THR A 57 -4.51 8.54 9.42
N ASP A 58 -4.29 9.71 9.99
CA ASP A 58 -3.60 9.85 11.27
C ASP A 58 -4.45 9.33 12.44
N LEU A 59 -3.87 8.45 13.27
CA LEU A 59 -4.50 7.85 14.43
C LEU A 59 -4.21 8.67 15.70
N LEU A 60 -4.88 9.83 15.83
CA LEU A 60 -4.63 10.81 16.89
C LEU A 60 -4.97 10.36 18.32
N THR A 61 -5.58 9.18 18.47
CA THR A 61 -5.91 8.59 19.79
C THR A 61 -4.83 7.65 20.30
N MET A 62 -3.77 7.40 19.52
CA MET A 62 -2.61 6.57 19.90
C MET A 62 -1.45 7.44 20.40
N ASP A 63 -0.48 6.81 21.05
CA ASP A 63 0.77 7.47 21.41
C ASP A 63 1.54 7.90 20.15
N PHE A 64 2.23 9.04 20.26
CA PHE A 64 3.08 9.55 19.19
C PHE A 64 4.37 8.73 19.14
N GLU A 65 4.78 8.33 17.95
CA GLU A 65 6.01 7.57 17.72
C GLU A 65 7.13 8.49 17.23
N ASN A 66 8.37 8.16 17.57
CA ASN A 66 9.56 8.86 17.08
C ASN A 66 10.01 8.27 15.73
N PHE A 67 9.86 9.04 14.66
CA PHE A 67 10.33 8.68 13.31
C PHE A 67 11.71 9.26 12.98
N GLY A 68 12.24 10.10 13.86
CA GLY A 68 13.56 10.68 13.75
C GLY A 68 14.65 9.76 14.29
N SER A 69 15.91 10.11 14.08
CA SER A 69 17.03 9.40 14.68
C SER A 69 17.07 9.63 16.20
N PRO A 70 17.79 8.78 16.97
CA PRO A 70 18.00 9.02 18.41
C PRO A 70 18.62 10.40 18.72
N THR A 71 19.38 10.97 17.78
CA THR A 71 20.05 12.27 17.93
C THR A 71 19.20 13.45 17.44
N LYS A 72 18.11 13.20 16.71
CA LYS A 72 17.18 14.20 16.20
C LYS A 72 15.77 13.61 16.18
N PRO A 73 15.09 13.54 17.34
CA PRO A 73 13.78 12.93 17.43
C PRO A 73 12.72 13.76 16.69
N GLU A 74 11.79 13.07 16.06
CA GLU A 74 10.65 13.62 15.33
C GLU A 74 9.40 12.83 15.71
N HIS A 75 8.70 13.32 16.74
CA HIS A 75 7.47 12.68 17.23
C HIS A 75 6.27 13.19 16.43
N ARG A 76 5.51 12.25 15.86
CA ARG A 76 4.31 12.53 15.06
C ARG A 76 3.30 11.36 15.22
N PRO A 77 2.01 11.56 14.90
CA PRO A 77 1.06 10.46 15.01
C PRO A 77 1.43 9.31 14.07
N VAL A 78 1.07 8.10 14.46
CA VAL A 78 1.04 6.94 13.57
C VAL A 78 -0.13 7.10 12.61
N SER A 79 0.07 6.76 11.34
CA SER A 79 -1.01 6.75 10.36
C SER A 79 -1.37 5.32 9.95
N LEU A 80 -2.67 5.06 9.76
CA LEU A 80 -3.15 3.86 9.06
C LEU A 80 -3.08 4.13 7.56
N MET A 81 -2.36 3.28 6.85
CA MET A 81 -2.11 3.38 5.42
C MET A 81 -2.86 2.26 4.69
N THR A 82 -3.42 2.61 3.53
CA THR A 82 -4.21 1.67 2.70
C THR A 82 -3.93 1.89 1.21
N ASP A 83 -3.70 0.80 0.48
CA ASP A 83 -3.45 0.81 -0.97
C ASP A 83 -3.95 -0.49 -1.62
N LEU A 84 -4.11 -0.46 -2.95
CA LEU A 84 -4.31 -1.66 -3.75
C LEU A 84 -2.96 -2.24 -4.12
N VAL A 85 -2.81 -3.54 -3.90
CA VAL A 85 -1.66 -4.33 -4.35
C VAL A 85 -2.13 -5.48 -5.21
N GLN A 86 -1.40 -5.82 -6.28
CA GLN A 86 -1.69 -6.98 -7.11
C GLN A 86 -0.41 -7.55 -7.69
N GLY A 87 -0.07 -8.79 -7.35
CA GLY A 87 1.03 -9.49 -8.02
C GLY A 87 0.78 -9.60 -9.52
N HIS A 88 1.81 -9.51 -10.36
CA HIS A 88 1.64 -9.53 -11.83
C HIS A 88 0.99 -10.81 -12.40
N LEU A 89 0.92 -11.89 -11.61
CA LEU A 89 0.23 -13.14 -11.94
C LEU A 89 -1.13 -13.29 -11.25
N GLU A 90 -1.45 -12.42 -10.29
CA GLU A 90 -2.72 -12.46 -9.56
C GLU A 90 -3.87 -11.98 -10.46
N ALA A 91 -5.03 -12.63 -10.32
CA ALA A 91 -6.20 -12.28 -11.13
C ALA A 91 -6.92 -11.02 -10.62
N GLU A 92 -6.83 -10.74 -9.32
CA GLU A 92 -7.57 -9.68 -8.63
C GLU A 92 -6.63 -8.96 -7.65
N PRO A 93 -6.77 -7.63 -7.48
CA PRO A 93 -6.04 -6.90 -6.44
C PRO A 93 -6.54 -7.22 -5.04
N ARG A 94 -5.70 -6.89 -4.06
CA ARG A 94 -5.98 -6.93 -2.63
C ARG A 94 -5.83 -5.53 -2.04
N ILE A 95 -6.56 -5.24 -0.97
CA ILE A 95 -6.29 -4.06 -0.15
C ILE A 95 -5.21 -4.44 0.87
N CYS A 96 -4.10 -3.71 0.87
CA CYS A 96 -3.11 -3.75 1.93
C CYS A 96 -3.50 -2.73 3.01
N LEU A 97 -3.47 -3.15 4.27
CA LEU A 97 -3.60 -2.31 5.45
C LEU A 97 -2.32 -2.41 6.27
N ASN A 98 -1.64 -1.30 6.50
CA ASN A 98 -0.45 -1.24 7.34
C ASN A 98 -0.40 0.07 8.14
N ASP A 99 0.48 0.14 9.12
CA ASP A 99 0.78 1.39 9.81
C ASP A 99 2.08 2.01 9.29
N SER A 100 2.25 3.30 9.57
CA SER A 100 3.42 4.05 9.12
C SER A 100 4.73 3.68 9.85
N THR A 101 4.70 2.82 10.87
CA THR A 101 5.84 2.59 11.77
C THR A 101 6.85 1.57 11.25
N ASP A 102 6.54 0.88 10.16
CA ASP A 102 7.28 -0.29 9.63
C ASP A 102 7.50 -1.43 10.66
N LYS A 103 6.87 -1.35 11.83
CA LYS A 103 6.93 -2.37 12.90
C LYS A 103 5.70 -3.29 12.88
N GLY A 104 4.62 -2.87 12.22
CA GLY A 104 3.35 -3.58 12.15
C GLY A 104 3.33 -4.69 11.10
N THR A 105 2.51 -5.71 11.34
CA THR A 105 2.15 -6.69 10.31
C THR A 105 1.22 -6.04 9.29
N SER A 106 1.55 -6.14 8.00
CA SER A 106 0.62 -5.78 6.93
C SER A 106 -0.50 -6.82 6.83
N TYR A 107 -1.75 -6.35 6.75
CA TYR A 107 -2.90 -7.19 6.47
C TYR A 107 -3.29 -7.05 5.00
N TYR A 108 -3.53 -8.16 4.33
CA TYR A 108 -3.98 -8.19 2.95
C TYR A 108 -5.39 -8.75 2.91
N LEU A 109 -6.30 -8.00 2.29
CA LEU A 109 -7.71 -8.31 2.19
C LEU A 109 -8.09 -8.45 0.72
N SER A 110 -8.90 -9.45 0.40
CA SER A 110 -9.67 -9.40 -0.85
C SER A 110 -10.60 -8.19 -0.88
N LEU A 111 -11.09 -7.82 -2.06
CA LEU A 111 -12.05 -6.71 -2.17
C LEU A 111 -13.32 -6.96 -1.34
N ALA A 112 -13.84 -8.19 -1.33
CA ALA A 112 -15.01 -8.56 -0.55
C ALA A 112 -14.79 -8.46 0.97
N GLU A 113 -13.64 -8.94 1.47
CA GLU A 113 -13.29 -8.81 2.90
C GLU A 113 -13.12 -7.34 3.31
N ALA A 114 -12.55 -6.52 2.43
CA ALA A 114 -12.42 -5.09 2.67
C ALA A 114 -13.78 -4.38 2.72
N GLU A 115 -14.72 -4.75 1.84
CA GLU A 115 -16.10 -4.24 1.88
C GLU A 115 -16.80 -4.63 3.18
N GLU A 116 -16.65 -5.87 3.62
CA GLU A 116 -17.21 -6.35 4.89
C GLU A 116 -16.64 -5.58 6.09
N ILE A 117 -15.32 -5.40 6.15
CA ILE A 117 -14.65 -4.61 7.20
C ILE A 117 -15.12 -3.15 7.16
N ALA A 118 -15.23 -2.54 5.97
CA ALA A 118 -15.74 -1.19 5.82
C ALA A 118 -17.17 -1.05 6.37
N ALA A 119 -18.03 -2.04 6.10
CA ALA A 119 -19.38 -2.07 6.65
C ALA A 119 -19.37 -2.16 8.19
N HIS A 120 -18.54 -3.01 8.78
CA HIS A 120 -18.38 -3.10 10.23
C HIS A 120 -17.91 -1.78 10.85
N LEU A 121 -16.92 -1.12 10.24
CA LEU A 121 -16.41 0.18 10.71
C LEU A 121 -17.50 1.25 10.68
N LEU A 122 -18.28 1.32 9.60
CA LEU A 122 -19.37 2.30 9.48
C LEU A 122 -20.49 2.05 10.50
N GLN A 123 -20.80 0.79 10.81
CA GLN A 123 -21.74 0.43 11.88
C GLN A 123 -21.25 0.91 13.25
N LEU A 124 -19.97 0.68 13.58
CA LEU A 124 -19.38 1.15 14.83
C LEU A 124 -19.35 2.68 14.92
N VAL A 125 -19.04 3.37 13.82
CA VAL A 125 -19.08 4.85 13.74
C VAL A 125 -20.51 5.36 13.97
N ALA A 126 -21.52 4.73 13.38
CA ALA A 126 -22.91 5.10 13.59
C ALA A 126 -23.31 4.94 15.06
N ALA A 127 -23.01 3.78 15.65
CA ALA A 127 -23.27 3.48 17.05
C ALA A 127 -22.57 4.48 17.99
N GLY A 128 -21.28 4.78 17.77
CA GLY A 128 -20.51 5.73 18.57
C GLY A 128 -21.02 7.18 18.47
N ARG A 129 -21.70 7.53 17.38
CA ARG A 129 -22.36 8.84 17.18
C ARG A 129 -23.79 8.90 17.72
N GLY A 130 -24.29 7.82 18.35
CA GLY A 130 -25.67 7.72 18.80
C GLY A 130 -26.69 7.67 17.67
N ARG A 131 -26.27 7.28 16.44
CA ARG A 131 -27.18 7.04 15.32
C ARG A 131 -27.58 5.57 15.37
N THR A 132 -28.86 5.28 15.51
CA THR A 132 -29.36 3.94 15.21
C THR A 132 -29.16 3.67 13.72
N ALA A 133 -28.76 2.44 13.37
CA ALA A 133 -28.79 2.00 11.99
C ALA A 133 -30.23 2.23 11.50
N HIS A 134 -30.40 3.07 10.49
CA HIS A 134 -31.70 3.31 9.90
C HIS A 134 -32.20 1.95 9.39
N GLN A 135 -33.15 1.35 10.10
CA GLN A 135 -33.93 0.25 9.55
C GLN A 135 -34.69 0.86 8.39
N GLY A 136 -34.22 0.59 7.17
CA GLY A 136 -35.00 0.81 5.97
C GLY A 136 -36.19 -0.13 5.99
N GLU A 137 -37.26 0.28 6.68
CA GLU A 137 -38.61 -0.07 6.27
C GLU A 137 -38.98 0.87 5.12
N ASP A 138 -38.77 0.41 3.88
CA ASP A 138 -39.69 0.76 2.81
C ASP A 138 -40.59 -0.46 2.58
N ALA A 139 -41.64 -0.49 3.40
CA ALA A 139 -42.89 -1.13 3.03
C ALA A 139 -43.67 -0.16 2.15
N ALA A 140 -43.72 -0.44 0.85
CA ALA A 140 -44.82 -0.09 -0.06
C ALA A 140 -44.81 -1.02 -1.28
#